data_AF-A0A377W7S3-F1
#
_entry.id   AF-A0A377W7S3-F1
#
_cell.length_a   1.000
_cell.length_b   1.000
_cell.length_c   1.000
_cell.angle_alpha   90.00
_cell.angle_beta   90.00
_cell.angle_gamma   90.00
#
_symmetry.space_group_name_H-M   'P 1'
#
loop_
_entity.id
_entity.type
_entity.pdbx_description
1 polymer ?
#
loop_
_entity_poly.entity_id
_entity_poly.type
_entity_poly.pdbx_seq_one_letter_code
_entity_poly.pdbx_strand_id
1 'polypeptide(L)'
;MIGVSFKRYLTGEVQEPPRGNYGVELHHQAAWVDGEWKLRRLVPRGLTAGDAPWQLFNLHDDPLETHDVAAEHPDRVKVMSEAYEAFAKRTMVTKAQGKMIDYVGIDSKTGRYLAVDPATMKPVPAPQAIPVSEIH
;
A
#
# COMPACT_ATOMS: atom_id res chain seq x y z
N MET A 1 -14.97 -6.40 6.60
CA MET A 1 -13.82 -7.24 6.99
C MET A 1 -13.16 -7.75 5.70
N ILE A 2 -11.83 -7.63 5.54
CA ILE A 2 -11.10 -8.08 4.31
C ILE A 2 -10.57 -9.52 4.47
N GLY A 3 -10.39 -10.00 5.70
CA GLY A 3 -10.02 -11.38 5.98
C GLY A 3 -11.19 -12.36 5.82
N VAL A 4 -10.84 -13.62 5.55
CA VAL A 4 -11.77 -14.75 5.42
C VAL A 4 -11.30 -15.90 6.32
N SER A 5 -12.22 -16.75 6.74
CA SER A 5 -11.87 -17.93 7.56
C SER A 5 -11.17 -19.00 6.72
N PHE A 6 -10.11 -19.56 7.28
CA PHE A 6 -9.36 -20.66 6.66
C PHE A 6 -9.87 -22.04 7.07
N LYS A 7 -10.90 -22.11 7.95
CA LYS A 7 -11.38 -23.37 8.53
C LYS A 7 -11.62 -24.44 7.45
N ARG A 8 -12.45 -24.14 6.45
CA ARG A 8 -12.84 -25.10 5.40
C ARG A 8 -11.64 -25.59 4.58
N TYR A 9 -10.68 -24.72 4.33
CA TYR A 9 -9.44 -25.05 3.62
C TYR A 9 -8.54 -25.95 4.48
N LEU A 10 -8.31 -25.58 5.74
CA LEU A 10 -7.46 -26.33 6.66
C LEU A 10 -8.07 -27.68 7.08
N THR A 11 -9.40 -27.84 6.97
CA THR A 11 -10.08 -29.12 7.20
C THR A 11 -10.21 -29.97 5.94
N GLY A 12 -9.70 -29.52 4.78
CA GLY A 12 -9.82 -30.22 3.49
C GLY A 12 -11.24 -30.27 2.93
N GLU A 13 -12.16 -29.44 3.43
CA GLU A 13 -13.52 -29.33 2.89
C GLU A 13 -13.51 -28.58 1.55
N VAL A 14 -12.56 -27.68 1.37
CA VAL A 14 -12.25 -27.02 0.09
C VAL A 14 -10.76 -27.10 -0.18
N GLN A 15 -10.37 -27.32 -1.43
CA GLN A 15 -8.97 -27.44 -1.85
C GLN A 15 -8.38 -26.12 -2.37
N GLU A 16 -9.25 -25.14 -2.68
CA GLU A 16 -8.83 -23.82 -3.14
C GLU A 16 -8.52 -22.90 -1.96
N PRO A 17 -7.42 -22.12 -2.00
CA PRO A 17 -7.10 -21.18 -0.95
C PRO A 17 -8.22 -20.11 -0.86
N PRO A 18 -8.70 -19.79 0.35
CA PRO A 18 -9.86 -18.92 0.53
C PRO A 18 -9.56 -17.45 0.16
N ARG A 19 -8.28 -17.11 -0.04
CA ARG A 19 -7.82 -15.79 -0.47
C ARG A 19 -6.62 -15.93 -1.41
N GLY A 20 -6.79 -15.52 -2.66
CA GLY A 20 -5.71 -15.43 -3.64
C GLY A 20 -5.14 -14.02 -3.83
N ASN A 21 -5.80 -12.99 -3.30
CA ASN A 21 -5.39 -11.60 -3.53
C ASN A 21 -5.32 -10.74 -2.27
N TYR A 22 -4.34 -9.84 -2.24
CA TYR A 22 -4.15 -8.91 -1.13
C TYR A 22 -3.27 -7.72 -1.51
N GLY A 23 -3.54 -6.59 -0.85
CA GLY A 23 -2.71 -5.40 -0.95
C GLY A 23 -1.92 -5.16 0.33
N VAL A 24 -0.76 -4.54 0.18
CA VAL A 24 0.03 -3.97 1.27
C VAL A 24 0.43 -2.55 0.86
N GLU A 25 0.40 -1.64 1.82
CA GLU A 25 0.99 -0.30 1.68
C GLU A 25 1.60 0.07 3.01
N LEU A 26 2.83 0.59 2.96
CA LEU A 26 3.47 1.24 4.08
C LEU A 26 4.56 2.18 3.56
N HIS A 27 4.55 3.44 4.00
CA HIS A 27 5.53 4.44 3.61
C HIS A 27 5.67 4.59 2.08
N HIS A 28 4.55 4.65 1.34
CA HIS A 28 4.49 4.75 -0.12
C HIS A 28 4.98 3.54 -0.90
N GLN A 29 5.61 2.58 -0.23
CA GLN A 29 5.87 1.28 -0.79
C GLN A 29 4.55 0.51 -0.82
N ALA A 30 4.26 -0.08 -1.97
CA ALA A 30 2.99 -0.74 -2.18
C ALA A 30 3.18 -2.02 -2.97
N ALA A 31 2.32 -2.99 -2.69
CA ALA A 31 2.19 -4.16 -3.54
C ALA A 31 0.74 -4.65 -3.60
N TRP A 32 0.43 -5.28 -4.72
CA TRP A 32 -0.78 -6.05 -4.94
C TRP A 32 -0.39 -7.45 -5.40
N VAL A 33 -0.88 -8.46 -4.69
CA VAL A 33 -0.70 -9.87 -5.05
C VAL A 33 -2.02 -10.38 -5.61
N ASP A 34 -1.95 -11.06 -6.75
CA ASP A 34 -3.06 -11.70 -7.45
C ASP A 34 -2.63 -13.10 -7.89
N GLY A 35 -2.87 -14.08 -7.01
CA GLY A 35 -2.38 -15.45 -7.16
C GLY A 35 -0.84 -15.46 -7.16
N GLU A 36 -0.28 -15.90 -8.28
CA GLU A 36 1.18 -15.98 -8.49
C GLU A 36 1.79 -14.65 -8.92
N TRP A 37 0.98 -13.66 -9.30
CA TRP A 37 1.50 -12.38 -9.75
C TRP A 37 1.65 -11.40 -8.59
N LYS A 38 2.76 -10.67 -8.58
CA LYS A 38 2.97 -9.55 -7.66
C LYS A 38 3.33 -8.29 -8.42
N LEU A 39 2.49 -7.28 -8.27
CA LEU A 39 2.78 -5.91 -8.65
C LEU A 39 3.37 -5.22 -7.42
N ARG A 40 4.55 -4.61 -7.53
CA ARG A 40 5.14 -3.82 -6.43
C ARG A 40 5.79 -2.53 -6.90
N ARG A 41 5.87 -1.56 -6.01
CA ARG A 41 6.67 -0.36 -6.17
C ARG A 41 7.45 -0.10 -4.88
N LEU A 42 8.73 0.21 -5.03
CA LEU A 42 9.62 0.56 -3.92
C LEU A 42 10.14 1.96 -4.18
N VAL A 43 9.75 2.92 -3.33
CA VAL A 43 10.22 4.30 -3.43
C VAL A 43 11.74 4.33 -3.20
N PRO A 44 12.53 4.95 -4.09
CA PRO A 44 13.97 5.11 -3.89
C PRO A 44 14.26 5.87 -2.59
N ARG A 45 15.40 5.57 -1.96
CA ARG A 45 15.87 6.34 -0.80
C ARG A 45 16.13 7.79 -1.23
N GLY A 46 15.41 8.76 -0.66
CA GLY A 46 15.58 10.18 -0.98
C GLY A 46 14.66 11.10 -0.18
N LEU A 47 14.92 12.42 -0.29
CA LEU A 47 14.14 13.47 0.37
C LEU A 47 12.83 13.83 -0.37
N THR A 48 12.61 13.25 -1.55
CA THR A 48 11.42 13.49 -2.38
C THR A 48 10.45 12.32 -2.23
N ALA A 49 9.25 12.58 -1.72
CA ALA A 49 8.18 11.58 -1.76
C ALA A 49 7.58 11.56 -3.17
N GLY A 50 7.45 10.37 -3.72
CA GLY A 50 6.83 10.12 -5.02
C GLY A 50 6.59 8.64 -5.18
N ASP A 51 5.57 8.29 -5.97
CA ASP A 51 5.33 6.90 -6.33
C ASP A 51 6.47 6.43 -7.26
N ALA A 52 7.07 5.28 -6.96
CA ALA A 52 7.96 4.60 -7.89
C ALA A 52 7.14 3.93 -9.01
N PRO A 53 7.73 3.71 -10.21
CA PRO A 53 7.08 2.93 -11.24
C PRO A 53 6.73 1.54 -10.73
N TRP A 54 5.63 1.00 -11.25
CA TRP A 54 5.26 -0.39 -10.97
C TRP A 54 6.26 -1.34 -11.60
N GLN A 55 6.59 -2.37 -10.84
CA GLN A 55 7.34 -3.54 -11.26
C GLN A 55 6.44 -4.76 -11.11
N LEU A 56 6.61 -5.76 -11.97
CA LEU A 56 5.77 -6.94 -12.00
C LEU A 56 6.62 -8.21 -11.96
N PHE A 57 6.23 -9.16 -11.11
CA PHE A 57 6.93 -10.41 -10.90
C PHE A 57 5.95 -11.58 -10.92
N ASN A 58 6.39 -12.71 -11.48
CA ASN A 58 5.70 -13.99 -11.33
C ASN A 58 6.35 -14.76 -10.17
N LEU A 59 5.68 -14.87 -9.04
CA LEU A 59 6.18 -15.52 -7.83
C LEU A 59 6.28 -17.05 -7.93
N HIS A 60 5.61 -17.68 -8.90
CA HIS A 60 5.79 -19.11 -9.17
C HIS A 60 7.20 -19.40 -9.69
N ASP A 61 7.67 -18.59 -10.64
CA ASP A 61 8.96 -18.78 -11.31
C ASP A 61 10.09 -17.94 -10.67
N ASP A 62 9.76 -16.79 -10.09
CA ASP A 62 10.67 -15.82 -9.48
C ASP A 62 10.18 -15.40 -8.07
N PRO A 63 10.25 -16.29 -7.07
CA PRO A 63 9.83 -15.98 -5.70
C PRO A 63 10.70 -14.92 -5.02
N LEU A 64 11.87 -14.58 -5.60
CA LEU A 64 12.81 -13.59 -5.07
C LEU A 64 12.66 -12.21 -5.72
N GLU A 65 11.73 -12.04 -6.66
CA GLU A 65 11.45 -10.75 -7.33
C GLU A 65 12.68 -10.14 -7.99
N THR A 66 13.46 -10.98 -8.66
CA THR A 66 14.73 -10.63 -9.31
C THR A 66 14.55 -10.20 -10.77
N HIS A 67 13.45 -10.58 -11.42
CA HIS A 67 13.20 -10.31 -12.82
C HIS A 67 11.89 -9.54 -13.03
N ASP A 68 12.02 -8.24 -13.28
CA ASP A 68 10.88 -7.37 -13.55
C ASP A 68 10.38 -7.55 -14.99
N VAL A 69 9.18 -8.10 -15.14
CA VAL A 69 8.51 -8.39 -16.42
C VAL A 69 7.40 -7.39 -16.76
N ALA A 70 7.36 -6.23 -16.09
CA ALA A 70 6.29 -5.24 -16.29
C ALA A 70 6.17 -4.76 -17.75
N ALA A 71 7.29 -4.56 -18.43
CA ALA A 71 7.32 -4.11 -19.82
C ALA A 71 6.76 -5.16 -20.81
N GLU A 72 6.88 -6.44 -20.46
CA GLU A 72 6.42 -7.57 -21.28
C GLU A 72 4.92 -7.85 -21.07
N HIS A 73 4.37 -7.46 -19.92
CA HIS A 73 2.97 -7.69 -19.55
C HIS A 73 2.22 -6.40 -19.17
N PRO A 74 2.12 -5.40 -20.06
CA PRO A 74 1.50 -4.10 -19.74
C PRO A 74 0.01 -4.23 -19.36
N ASP A 75 -0.72 -5.18 -19.96
CA ASP A 75 -2.13 -5.43 -19.62
C ASP A 75 -2.29 -5.96 -18.20
N ARG A 76 -1.36 -6.81 -17.73
CA ARG A 76 -1.35 -7.33 -16.35
C ARG A 76 -1.04 -6.21 -15.35
N VAL A 77 -0.06 -5.36 -15.67
CA VAL A 77 0.27 -4.16 -14.88
C VAL A 77 -0.97 -3.29 -14.73
N LYS A 78 -1.68 -3.01 -15.83
CA LYS A 78 -2.91 -2.21 -15.80
C LYS A 78 -3.96 -2.81 -14.87
N VAL A 79 -4.34 -4.07 -15.08
CA VAL A 79 -5.37 -4.75 -14.26
C VAL A 79 -4.99 -4.78 -12.77
N MET A 80 -3.74 -5.11 -12.45
CA MET A 80 -3.29 -5.18 -11.06
C MET A 80 -3.18 -3.80 -10.41
N SER A 81 -2.81 -2.76 -11.17
CA SER A 81 -2.76 -1.40 -10.66
C SER A 81 -4.15 -0.86 -10.34
N GLU A 82 -5.15 -1.16 -11.17
CA GLU A 82 -6.56 -0.81 -10.91
C GLU A 82 -7.10 -1.55 -9.67
N ALA A 83 -6.74 -2.82 -9.50
CA ALA A 83 -7.09 -3.60 -8.31
C ALA A 83 -6.43 -3.05 -7.03
N TYR A 84 -5.17 -2.62 -7.12
CA TYR A 84 -4.48 -1.93 -6.03
C TYR A 84 -5.20 -0.62 -5.67
N GLU A 85 -5.56 0.22 -6.64
CA GLU A 85 -6.25 1.48 -6.38
C GLU A 85 -7.62 1.27 -5.71
N ALA A 86 -8.35 0.22 -6.13
CA ALA A 86 -9.60 -0.17 -5.47
C ALA A 86 -9.37 -0.61 -4.00
N PHE A 87 -8.29 -1.36 -3.73
CA PHE A 87 -7.87 -1.70 -2.37
C PHE A 87 -7.52 -0.46 -1.55
N ALA A 88 -6.64 0.41 -2.07
CA ALA A 88 -6.16 1.61 -1.42
C ALA A 88 -7.31 2.54 -1.02
N LYS A 89 -8.27 2.75 -1.93
CA LYS A 89 -9.50 3.52 -1.65
C LYS A 89 -10.34 2.89 -0.55
N ARG A 90 -10.51 1.57 -0.56
CA ARG A 90 -11.31 0.85 0.44
C ARG A 90 -10.66 0.85 1.82
N THR A 91 -9.33 0.86 1.89
CA THR A 91 -8.58 0.82 3.16
C THR A 91 -8.08 2.18 3.64
N MET A 92 -8.47 3.26 2.95
CA MET A 92 -8.08 4.63 3.30
C MET A 92 -6.56 4.83 3.31
N VAL A 93 -5.85 4.22 2.36
CA VAL A 93 -4.43 4.52 2.13
C VAL A 93 -4.29 6.01 1.82
N THR A 94 -3.45 6.68 2.59
CA THR A 94 -3.13 8.09 2.39
C THR A 94 -1.77 8.23 1.72
N LYS A 95 -1.66 9.15 0.76
CA LYS A 95 -0.37 9.51 0.18
C LYS A 95 0.18 10.71 0.96
N ALA A 96 1.37 10.58 1.53
CA ALA A 96 2.18 11.70 1.98
C ALA A 96 2.64 12.55 0.78
N GLN A 97 2.74 13.85 0.98
CA GLN A 97 3.24 14.82 0.01
C GLN A 97 4.76 15.01 0.14
N GLY A 98 5.41 14.23 1.01
CA GLY A 98 6.84 14.33 1.28
C GLY A 98 7.20 15.49 2.20
N LYS A 99 6.23 16.00 2.96
CA LYS A 99 6.47 16.97 4.02
C LYS A 99 6.50 16.22 5.34
N MET A 100 7.42 16.56 6.24
CA MET A 100 7.57 15.86 7.52
C MET A 100 6.29 15.89 8.39
N ILE A 101 5.39 16.85 8.14
CA ILE A 101 4.08 16.98 8.80
C ILE A 101 3.09 15.88 8.45
N ASP A 102 3.34 15.08 7.40
CA ASP A 102 2.41 14.04 6.93
C ASP A 102 2.38 12.82 7.88
N TYR A 103 3.34 12.72 8.80
CA TYR A 103 3.41 11.69 9.83
C TYR A 103 2.69 12.14 11.11
N VAL A 104 1.50 11.58 11.32
CA VAL A 104 0.62 11.92 12.45
C VAL A 104 0.62 10.77 13.46
N GLY A 105 1.09 11.03 14.67
CA GLY A 105 0.99 10.12 15.80
C GLY A 105 -0.32 10.31 16.57
N ILE A 106 -0.56 9.44 17.56
CA ILE A 106 -1.62 9.63 18.55
C ILE A 106 -0.98 10.07 19.86
N ASP A 107 -1.46 11.17 20.42
CA ASP A 107 -1.15 11.56 21.79
C ASP A 107 -1.66 10.48 22.76
N SER A 108 -0.75 9.83 23.49
CA SER A 108 -1.12 8.73 24.37
C SER A 108 -1.94 9.14 25.59
N LYS A 109 -1.99 10.43 25.94
CA LYS A 109 -2.73 10.94 27.10
C LYS A 109 -4.14 11.41 26.73
N THR A 110 -4.30 11.96 25.53
CA THR A 110 -5.53 12.59 25.06
C THR A 110 -6.24 11.80 23.97
N GLY A 111 -5.56 10.83 23.35
CA GLY A 111 -6.07 10.04 22.22
C GLY A 111 -6.23 10.85 20.93
N ARG A 112 -5.74 12.10 20.90
CA ARG A 112 -5.87 12.98 19.73
C ARG A 112 -4.71 12.79 18.77
N TYR A 113 -4.98 12.97 17.50
CA TYR A 113 -3.96 13.04 16.46
C TYR A 113 -3.03 14.25 16.70
N LEU A 114 -1.72 14.01 16.61
CA LEU A 114 -0.67 15.02 16.71
C LEU A 114 0.29 14.88 15.52
N ALA A 115 0.58 15.99 14.85
CA ALA A 115 1.69 16.06 13.91
C ALA A 115 2.87 16.80 14.57
N VAL A 116 4.07 16.67 14.00
CA VAL A 116 5.25 17.39 14.47
C VAL A 116 5.73 18.34 13.38
N ASP A 117 5.96 19.60 13.74
CA ASP A 117 6.53 20.58 12.81
C ASP A 117 7.99 20.21 12.47
N PRO A 118 8.36 20.12 11.17
CA PRO A 118 9.69 19.74 10.73
C PRO A 118 10.85 20.55 11.25
N ALA A 119 10.66 21.87 11.32
CA ALA A 119 11.74 22.78 11.62
C ALA A 119 11.97 22.91 13.13
N THR A 120 10.90 22.79 13.91
CA THR A 120 10.91 23.09 15.35
C THR A 120 10.82 21.84 16.22
N MET A 121 10.46 20.69 15.66
CA MET A 121 10.18 19.43 16.37
C MET A 121 9.09 19.57 17.44
N LYS A 122 8.25 20.61 17.37
CA LYS A 122 7.16 20.85 18.31
C LYS A 122 5.87 20.19 17.83
N PRO A 123 5.04 19.66 18.73
CA PRO A 123 3.72 19.17 18.37
C PRO A 123 2.86 20.29 17.79
N VAL A 124 2.18 20.01 16.68
CA VAL A 124 1.13 20.86 16.12
C VAL A 124 -0.18 20.07 16.13
N PRO A 125 -1.34 20.72 16.37
CA PRO A 125 -2.63 20.06 16.22
C PRO A 125 -2.71 19.44 14.83
N ALA A 126 -2.98 18.13 14.76
CA ALA A 126 -3.18 17.51 13.47
C ALA A 126 -4.37 18.19 12.77
N PRO A 127 -4.27 18.50 11.47
CA PRO A 127 -5.41 19.05 10.76
C PRO A 127 -6.58 18.06 10.88
N GLN A 128 -7.72 18.51 11.42
CA GLN A 128 -8.91 17.68 11.66
C GLN A 128 -9.49 17.07 10.37
N ALA A 129 -9.06 17.59 9.22
CA ALA A 129 -9.24 17.01 7.92
C ALA A 129 -7.90 17.10 7.21
N ILE A 130 -7.33 15.98 6.76
CA ILE A 130 -6.48 16.03 5.56
C ILE A 130 -7.42 16.62 4.49
N PRO A 131 -7.23 17.86 4.01
CA PRO A 131 -8.08 18.36 2.96
C PRO A 131 -7.88 17.41 1.78
N VAL A 132 -8.97 16.80 1.33
CA VAL A 132 -8.99 16.08 0.04
C VAL A 132 -8.62 17.16 -0.97
N SER A 133 -7.38 17.17 -1.44
CA SER A 133 -6.96 18.11 -2.48
C SER A 133 -7.83 17.82 -3.69
N GLU A 134 -8.52 18.85 -4.18
CA GLU A 134 -9.30 18.78 -5.41
C GLU A 134 -8.35 18.36 -6.54
N ILE A 135 -8.53 17.12 -6.99
CA ILE A 135 -7.84 16.54 -8.13
C ILE A 135 -8.27 17.36 -9.34
N HIS A 136 -7.33 18.17 -9.87
CA HIS A 136 -7.45 18.79 -11.19
C HIS A 136 -6.97 17.82 -12.26
#